data_AF-I4HLD5-F1
#
_entry.id   AF-I4HLD5-F1
#
_cell.length_a   1.000
_cell.length_b   1.000
_cell.length_c   1.000
_cell.angle_alpha   90.00
_cell.angle_beta   90.00
_cell.angle_gamma   90.00
#
_symmetry.space_group_name_H-M   'P 1'
#
loop_
_entity.id
_entity.type
_entity.pdbx_description
1 polymer ?
#
loop_
_entity_poly.entity_id
_entity_poly.type
_entity_poly.pdbx_seq_one_letter_code
_entity_poly.pdbx_strand_id
1 'polypeptide(L)'
;MGHFSAIAKQARKGEKPDGVCLVVGSCGQGFPSNETGDLIYSFTPILHQCQYFWEAFPARDGRTTYLFTYLDTHPDRFSLEFLMEEYLRLLPEYQKVDLEAVKFQRFLAGFFPAYRQSPLKMPWSRILAVGDSSGSQSPVSFGGFGAMVRHLKRLTFAIEEALQIDALNREDLALLQPYQPNISVTWLFQKTMSVQIYANPNPNQINDLMSGVFRVMDKLGDEVLKPFLQDVVQFSSLSKTLPLVNPQLVLPMIPQVGINPFIDWTGHYFNLALYSGLYPLAATLKPVLEKLPDKQKYLYHRYLDSWKYGSGGDFISKQ
;
A
#
# COMPACT_ATOMS: atom_id res chain seq x y z
N MET A 1 -5.86 6.82 -13.81
CA MET A 1 -5.04 5.74 -13.23
C MET A 1 -5.45 4.38 -13.80
N GLY A 2 -4.56 3.40 -13.78
CA GLY A 2 -4.75 2.09 -14.45
C GLY A 2 -5.91 1.23 -13.93
N HIS A 3 -6.32 1.43 -12.67
CA HIS A 3 -7.52 0.80 -12.08
C HIS A 3 -8.80 1.01 -12.90
N PHE A 4 -8.87 2.11 -13.66
CA PHE A 4 -10.04 2.46 -14.46
C PHE A 4 -9.94 2.05 -15.93
N SER A 5 -8.89 1.32 -16.32
CA SER A 5 -8.77 0.79 -17.68
C SER A 5 -10.00 -0.05 -18.04
N ALA A 6 -10.42 0.00 -19.31
CA ALA A 6 -11.60 -0.72 -19.77
C ALA A 6 -11.48 -2.23 -19.52
N ILE A 7 -10.29 -2.80 -19.69
CA ILE A 7 -10.01 -4.22 -19.45
C ILE A 7 -10.09 -4.56 -17.97
N ALA A 8 -9.49 -3.77 -17.07
CA ALA A 8 -9.59 -4.01 -15.63
C ALA A 8 -11.04 -3.92 -15.13
N LYS A 9 -11.82 -2.95 -15.64
CA LYS A 9 -13.26 -2.84 -15.33
C LYS A 9 -14.05 -4.07 -15.77
N GLN A 10 -13.78 -4.59 -16.97
CA GLN A 10 -14.40 -5.82 -17.45
C GLN A 10 -14.00 -7.03 -16.59
N ALA A 11 -12.72 -7.14 -16.20
CA ALA A 11 -12.23 -8.23 -15.36
C ALA A 11 -12.90 -8.24 -13.99
N ARG A 12 -13.12 -7.05 -13.41
CA ARG A 12 -13.78 -6.86 -12.12
C ARG A 12 -15.30 -6.99 -12.15
N LYS A 13 -15.93 -6.96 -13.33
CA LYS A 13 -17.39 -7.16 -13.49
C LYS A 13 -18.26 -6.28 -12.58
N GLY A 14 -17.84 -5.03 -12.36
CA GLY A 14 -18.56 -4.09 -11.49
C GLY A 14 -18.36 -4.31 -9.99
N GLU A 15 -17.40 -5.16 -9.57
CA GLU A 15 -16.95 -5.26 -8.18
C GLU A 15 -16.66 -3.86 -7.61
N LYS A 16 -17.26 -3.55 -6.46
CA LYS A 16 -17.02 -2.30 -5.75
C LYS A 16 -15.69 -2.39 -5.01
N PRO A 17 -14.88 -1.31 -4.98
CA PRO A 17 -13.73 -1.23 -4.09
C PRO A 17 -14.17 -1.40 -2.63
N ASP A 18 -13.35 -2.09 -1.83
CA ASP A 18 -13.53 -2.22 -0.38
C ASP A 18 -13.28 -0.89 0.36
N GLY A 19 -12.54 0.00 -0.28
CA GLY A 19 -12.29 1.35 0.20
C GLY A 19 -11.74 2.25 -0.90
N VAL A 20 -11.59 3.52 -0.56
CA VAL A 20 -11.01 4.53 -1.44
C VAL A 20 -10.06 5.40 -0.64
N CYS A 21 -8.92 5.76 -1.23
CA CYS A 21 -8.10 6.86 -0.74
C CYS A 21 -8.41 8.09 -1.59
N LEU A 22 -8.91 9.16 -0.97
CA LEU A 22 -9.00 10.47 -1.62
C LEU A 22 -7.70 11.23 -1.35
N VAL A 23 -7.18 11.91 -2.37
CA VAL A 23 -6.00 12.74 -2.25
C VAL A 23 -6.21 14.07 -2.97
N VAL A 24 -5.75 15.13 -2.34
CA VAL A 24 -5.59 16.46 -2.92
C VAL A 24 -4.22 17.00 -2.53
N GLY A 25 -3.72 17.98 -3.26
CA GLY A 25 -2.48 18.62 -2.89
C GLY A 25 -1.99 19.61 -3.91
N SER A 26 -0.80 20.14 -3.65
CA SER A 26 -0.16 21.08 -4.55
C SER A 26 1.36 20.97 -4.51
N CYS A 27 1.99 21.51 -5.54
CA CYS A 27 3.40 21.86 -5.56
C CYS A 27 3.51 23.38 -5.64
N GLY A 28 4.30 23.99 -4.77
CA GLY A 28 4.43 25.45 -4.71
C GLY A 28 5.78 25.92 -4.17
N GLN A 29 6.09 27.19 -4.42
CA GLN A 29 7.24 27.89 -3.86
C GLN A 29 6.80 28.82 -2.71
N GLY A 30 7.74 29.30 -1.90
CA GLY A 30 7.46 30.22 -0.78
C GLY A 30 7.31 29.53 0.59
N PHE A 31 7.40 28.20 0.63
CA PHE A 31 7.50 27.43 1.87
C PHE A 31 8.83 27.72 2.60
N PRO A 32 8.84 27.64 3.95
CA PRO A 32 10.07 27.65 4.73
C PRO A 32 11.05 26.55 4.27
N SER A 33 12.36 26.80 4.44
CA SER A 33 13.38 25.81 4.09
C SER A 33 13.19 24.53 4.91
N ASN A 34 12.97 23.42 4.21
CA ASN A 34 12.84 22.09 4.80
C ASN A 34 13.30 21.03 3.79
N GLU A 35 14.39 20.33 4.12
CA GLU A 35 15.00 19.30 3.27
C GLU A 35 14.45 17.89 3.56
N THR A 36 13.63 17.72 4.60
CA THR A 36 13.05 16.43 4.94
C THR A 36 11.65 16.27 4.32
N GLY A 37 11.23 15.01 4.20
CA GLY A 37 9.87 14.66 3.81
C GLY A 37 9.07 14.07 4.95
N ASP A 38 7.76 14.25 4.90
CA ASP A 38 6.80 13.59 5.78
C ASP A 38 6.13 12.47 4.98
N LEU A 39 6.24 11.23 5.47
CA LEU A 39 5.65 10.07 4.80
C LEU A 39 4.20 9.81 5.22
N ILE A 40 3.88 10.06 6.48
CA ILE A 40 2.51 10.00 6.98
C ILE A 40 2.43 10.82 8.27
N TYR A 41 1.85 12.00 8.18
CA TYR A 41 1.68 12.92 9.29
C TYR A 41 0.20 13.17 9.56
N SER A 42 -0.17 13.32 10.83
CA SER A 42 -1.53 13.67 11.22
C SER A 42 -1.47 14.49 12.50
N PHE A 43 -2.19 15.60 12.52
CA PHE A 43 -2.22 16.54 13.64
C PHE A 43 -3.63 16.98 14.02
N THR A 44 -4.61 16.79 13.14
CA THR A 44 -6.01 17.07 13.45
C THR A 44 -6.64 15.86 14.14
N PRO A 45 -7.67 16.06 14.99
CA PRO A 45 -8.54 14.96 15.35
C PRO A 45 -9.27 14.42 14.11
N ILE A 46 -10.04 13.36 14.30
CA ILE A 46 -11.01 12.87 13.33
C ILE A 46 -12.01 14.00 13.04
N LEU A 47 -12.10 14.40 11.77
CA LEU A 47 -12.97 15.45 11.26
C LEU A 47 -13.78 14.87 10.10
N HIS A 48 -15.02 15.32 9.93
CA HIS A 48 -15.87 14.91 8.81
C HIS A 48 -15.95 13.38 8.62
N GLN A 49 -15.91 12.63 9.72
CA GLN A 49 -15.93 11.16 9.76
C GLN A 49 -14.78 10.53 8.96
N CYS A 50 -13.60 11.14 9.03
CA CYS A 50 -12.37 10.62 8.46
C CYS A 50 -11.14 11.16 9.23
N GLN A 51 -9.99 10.54 9.00
CA GLN A 51 -8.72 11.10 9.46
C GLN A 51 -8.02 11.77 8.29
N TYR A 52 -7.48 12.96 8.54
CA TYR A 52 -6.64 13.68 7.59
C TYR A 52 -5.18 13.30 7.79
N PHE A 53 -4.58 12.76 6.73
CA PHE A 53 -3.16 12.43 6.68
C PHE A 53 -2.45 13.34 5.70
N TRP A 54 -1.21 13.66 6.02
CA TRP A 54 -0.39 14.58 5.27
C TRP A 54 0.91 13.93 4.83
N GLU A 55 1.32 14.28 3.62
CA GLU A 55 2.63 13.99 3.06
C GLU A 55 3.24 15.29 2.57
N ALA A 56 4.57 15.37 2.65
CA ALA A 56 5.29 16.48 2.06
C ALA A 56 6.68 16.08 1.61
N PHE A 57 7.10 16.56 0.44
CA PHE A 57 8.38 16.21 -0.16
C PHE A 57 9.05 17.43 -0.77
N PRO A 58 10.38 17.60 -0.61
CA PRO A 58 11.14 18.54 -1.42
C PRO A 58 10.96 18.25 -2.91
N ALA A 59 10.77 19.28 -3.71
CA ALA A 59 10.62 19.19 -5.15
C ALA A 59 11.52 20.22 -5.84
N ARG A 60 11.86 19.97 -7.11
CA ARG A 60 12.64 20.93 -7.90
C ARG A 60 11.99 22.32 -7.94
N ASP A 61 10.66 22.36 -8.04
CA ASP A 61 9.88 23.59 -8.18
C ASP A 61 9.30 24.07 -6.83
N GLY A 62 9.92 23.68 -5.70
CA GLY A 62 9.53 24.08 -4.35
C GLY A 62 9.24 22.90 -3.43
N ARG A 63 8.05 22.86 -2.83
CA ARG A 63 7.62 21.74 -1.97
C ARG A 63 6.29 21.20 -2.45
N THR A 64 6.19 19.88 -2.51
CA THR A 64 4.94 19.19 -2.79
C THR A 64 4.32 18.75 -1.49
N THR A 65 3.02 19.00 -1.32
CA THR A 65 2.27 18.61 -0.12
C THR A 65 0.96 17.97 -0.54
N TYR A 66 0.56 16.93 0.17
CA TYR A 66 -0.69 16.22 -0.05
C TYR A 66 -1.49 16.14 1.25
N LEU A 67 -2.80 16.27 1.12
CA LEU A 67 -3.78 15.84 2.11
C LEU A 67 -4.50 14.63 1.53
N PHE A 68 -4.52 13.52 2.28
CA PHE A 68 -5.22 12.31 1.87
C PHE A 68 -5.97 11.67 3.04
N THR A 69 -6.93 10.82 2.70
CA THR A 69 -7.77 10.14 3.68
C THR A 69 -8.31 8.81 3.15
N TYR A 70 -8.45 7.82 4.04
CA TYR A 70 -9.02 6.52 3.73
C TYR A 70 -10.51 6.48 4.09
N LEU A 71 -11.35 6.18 3.10
CA LEU A 71 -12.80 6.15 3.22
C LEU A 71 -13.36 4.81 2.74
N ASP A 72 -14.60 4.53 3.16
CA ASP A 72 -15.45 3.56 2.47
C ASP A 72 -16.04 4.15 1.18
N THR A 73 -16.77 3.34 0.42
CA THR A 73 -17.40 3.75 -0.85
C THR A 73 -18.84 4.26 -0.66
N HIS A 74 -19.18 4.79 0.53
CA HIS A 74 -20.52 5.29 0.82
C HIS A 74 -20.84 6.54 -0.02
N PRO A 75 -22.06 6.67 -0.61
CA PRO A 75 -22.40 7.80 -1.48
C PRO A 75 -22.41 9.17 -0.78
N ASP A 76 -22.66 9.20 0.53
CA ASP A 76 -22.66 10.44 1.33
C ASP A 76 -21.25 10.98 1.66
N ARG A 77 -20.18 10.33 1.17
CA ARG A 77 -18.82 10.85 1.31
C ARG A 77 -18.67 12.16 0.54
N PHE A 78 -17.87 13.08 1.10
CA PHE A 78 -17.61 14.38 0.51
C PHE A 78 -16.84 14.29 -0.81
N SER A 79 -16.89 15.38 -1.60
CA SER A 79 -16.21 15.47 -2.89
C SER A 79 -14.72 15.81 -2.76
N LEU A 80 -13.98 15.66 -3.86
CA LEU A 80 -12.59 16.14 -3.94
C LEU A 80 -12.48 17.67 -3.83
N GLU A 81 -13.54 18.40 -4.21
CA GLU A 81 -13.60 19.86 -4.07
C GLU A 81 -13.61 20.25 -2.58
N PHE A 82 -14.47 19.61 -1.79
CA PHE A 82 -14.49 19.80 -0.33
C PHE A 82 -13.14 19.46 0.31
N LEU A 83 -12.52 18.34 -0.10
CA LEU A 83 -11.21 17.97 0.45
C LEU A 83 -10.12 18.99 0.06
N MET A 84 -10.20 19.60 -1.13
CA MET A 84 -9.28 20.66 -1.54
C MET A 84 -9.44 21.94 -0.71
N GLU A 85 -10.68 22.30 -0.35
CA GLU A 85 -10.93 23.41 0.58
C GLU A 85 -10.29 23.15 1.95
N GLU A 86 -10.44 21.94 2.47
CA GLU A 86 -9.82 21.52 3.74
C GLU A 86 -8.29 21.51 3.66
N TYR A 87 -7.73 21.10 2.53
CA TYR A 87 -6.29 21.19 2.26
C TYR A 87 -5.79 22.63 2.34
N LEU A 88 -6.43 23.57 1.62
CA LEU A 88 -6.02 24.97 1.63
C LEU A 88 -6.20 25.62 3.01
N ARG A 89 -7.26 25.24 3.74
CA ARG A 89 -7.53 25.73 5.10
C ARG A 89 -6.44 25.31 6.09
N LEU A 90 -5.95 24.08 6.00
CA LEU A 90 -5.02 23.48 6.96
C LEU A 90 -3.55 23.57 6.54
N LEU A 91 -3.25 23.84 5.26
CA LEU A 91 -1.88 23.95 4.74
C LEU A 91 -1.02 24.96 5.52
N PRO A 92 -1.52 26.16 5.91
CA PRO A 92 -0.74 27.12 6.68
C PRO A 92 -0.27 26.57 8.03
N GLU A 93 -1.11 25.83 8.73
CA GLU A 93 -0.78 25.22 10.02
C GLU A 93 0.22 24.08 9.84
N TYR A 94 -0.03 23.19 8.87
CA TYR A 94 0.82 22.04 8.60
C TYR A 94 2.24 22.45 8.20
N GLN A 95 2.38 23.38 7.25
CA GLN A 95 3.68 23.79 6.71
C GLN A 95 4.27 25.05 7.35
N LYS A 96 3.58 25.62 8.35
CA LYS A 96 3.99 26.85 9.04
C LYS A 96 4.29 27.98 8.04
N VAL A 97 3.40 28.17 7.10
CA VAL A 97 3.54 29.12 5.98
C VAL A 97 2.31 30.01 5.89
N ASP A 98 2.49 31.26 5.46
CA ASP A 98 1.35 32.08 5.06
C ASP A 98 0.87 31.62 3.67
N LEU A 99 -0.44 31.40 3.51
CA LEU A 99 -1.01 30.94 2.26
C LEU A 99 -0.75 31.95 1.12
N GLU A 100 -0.76 33.24 1.42
CA GLU A 100 -0.50 34.31 0.44
C GLU A 100 0.95 34.29 -0.06
N ALA A 101 1.88 33.75 0.73
CA ALA A 101 3.28 33.58 0.35
C ALA A 101 3.50 32.39 -0.60
N VAL A 102 2.55 31.45 -0.66
CA VAL A 102 2.68 30.23 -1.48
C VAL A 102 2.36 30.52 -2.94
N LYS A 103 3.39 30.43 -3.79
CA LYS A 103 3.23 30.50 -5.25
C LYS A 103 2.98 29.10 -5.81
N PHE A 104 1.71 28.73 -5.88
CA PHE A 104 1.28 27.45 -6.44
C PHE A 104 1.71 27.28 -7.89
N GLN A 105 2.31 26.13 -8.20
CA GLN A 105 2.74 25.74 -9.55
C GLN A 105 1.77 24.74 -10.17
N ARG A 106 1.30 23.78 -9.36
CA ARG A 106 0.44 22.67 -9.79
C ARG A 106 -0.46 22.25 -8.64
N PHE A 107 -1.67 21.83 -8.97
CA PHE A 107 -2.59 21.14 -8.06
C PHE A 107 -2.79 19.70 -8.50
N LEU A 108 -3.11 18.85 -7.52
CA LEU A 108 -3.49 17.46 -7.72
C LEU A 108 -4.80 17.22 -6.97
N ALA A 109 -5.73 16.53 -7.62
CA ALA A 109 -6.92 15.97 -7.01
C ALA A 109 -7.20 14.62 -7.66
N GLY A 110 -7.45 13.60 -6.85
CA GLY A 110 -7.67 12.26 -7.36
C GLY A 110 -8.07 11.28 -6.28
N PHE A 111 -8.33 10.06 -6.70
CA PHE A 111 -8.66 8.99 -5.78
C PHE A 111 -8.10 7.65 -6.26
N PHE A 112 -7.81 6.79 -5.29
CA PHE A 112 -7.30 5.44 -5.50
C PHE A 112 -8.29 4.42 -4.94
N PRO A 113 -8.89 3.57 -5.78
CA PRO A 113 -9.70 2.48 -5.28
C PRO A 113 -8.80 1.42 -4.64
N ALA A 114 -9.25 0.86 -3.53
CA ALA A 114 -8.58 -0.19 -2.81
C ALA A 114 -9.42 -1.46 -2.90
N TYR A 115 -8.87 -2.52 -3.50
CA TYR A 115 -9.52 -3.83 -3.62
C TYR A 115 -8.76 -4.86 -2.82
N ARG A 116 -9.44 -5.50 -1.87
CA ARG A 116 -8.86 -6.51 -1.00
C ARG A 116 -8.38 -7.73 -1.78
N GLN A 117 -9.10 -8.09 -2.84
CA GLN A 117 -8.66 -9.08 -3.82
C GLN A 117 -7.70 -8.44 -4.84
N SER A 118 -6.46 -8.23 -4.42
CA SER A 118 -5.37 -7.75 -5.26
C SER A 118 -4.08 -8.58 -5.04
N PRO A 119 -3.22 -8.73 -6.06
CA PRO A 119 -3.34 -8.22 -7.43
C PRO A 119 -4.49 -8.82 -8.26
N LEU A 120 -4.99 -8.05 -9.23
CA LEU A 120 -6.05 -8.46 -10.17
C LEU A 120 -5.55 -9.58 -11.09
N LYS A 121 -6.18 -10.75 -10.99
CA LYS A 121 -5.95 -11.87 -11.91
C LYS A 121 -6.81 -11.71 -13.15
N MET A 122 -6.17 -11.56 -14.31
CA MET A 122 -6.88 -11.41 -15.58
C MET A 122 -7.59 -12.72 -15.94
N PRO A 123 -8.88 -12.69 -16.31
CA PRO A 123 -9.64 -13.90 -16.64
C PRO A 123 -9.37 -14.43 -18.05
N TRP A 124 -8.52 -13.76 -18.83
CA TRP A 124 -8.23 -14.10 -20.23
C TRP A 124 -6.76 -14.47 -20.44
N SER A 125 -6.51 -15.39 -21.37
CA SER A 125 -5.18 -15.68 -21.89
C SER A 125 -4.60 -14.46 -22.61
N ARG A 126 -3.26 -14.36 -22.64
CA ARG A 126 -2.49 -13.33 -23.35
C ARG A 126 -2.74 -11.88 -22.86
N ILE A 127 -3.35 -11.70 -21.69
CA ILE A 127 -3.55 -10.39 -21.05
C ILE A 127 -2.92 -10.41 -19.66
N LEU A 128 -2.01 -9.47 -19.42
CA LEU A 128 -1.35 -9.27 -18.12
C LEU A 128 -1.52 -7.81 -17.69
N ALA A 129 -2.00 -7.61 -16.46
CA ALA A 129 -2.08 -6.28 -15.86
C ALA A 129 -0.72 -5.89 -15.28
N VAL A 130 -0.35 -4.61 -15.41
CA VAL A 130 0.87 -4.02 -14.82
C VAL A 130 0.60 -2.63 -14.24
N GLY A 131 1.44 -2.20 -13.29
CA GLY A 131 1.25 -0.94 -12.57
C GLY A 131 -0.11 -0.87 -11.86
N ASP A 132 -0.74 0.31 -11.81
CA ASP A 132 -2.04 0.48 -11.16
C ASP A 132 -3.12 -0.47 -11.67
N SER A 133 -3.07 -0.89 -12.94
CA SER A 133 -4.07 -1.81 -13.50
C SER A 133 -4.04 -3.21 -12.88
N SER A 134 -2.90 -3.62 -12.31
CA SER A 134 -2.81 -4.88 -11.55
C SER A 134 -3.25 -4.73 -10.10
N GLY A 135 -3.34 -3.51 -9.57
CA GLY A 135 -3.65 -3.27 -8.17
C GLY A 135 -2.61 -3.81 -7.19
N SER A 136 -1.37 -4.03 -7.63
CA SER A 136 -0.30 -4.61 -6.78
C SER A 136 0.27 -3.64 -5.73
N GLN A 137 -0.24 -2.42 -5.66
CA GLN A 137 0.16 -1.39 -4.70
C GLN A 137 -0.34 -1.69 -3.28
N SER A 138 0.33 -1.10 -2.30
CA SER A 138 -0.09 -1.17 -0.90
C SER A 138 -1.38 -0.36 -0.67
N PRO A 139 -2.34 -0.90 0.10
CA PRO A 139 -3.52 -0.14 0.52
C PRO A 139 -3.19 0.94 1.56
N VAL A 140 -1.97 1.02 2.10
CA VAL A 140 -1.57 2.10 3.02
C VAL A 140 -0.94 3.23 2.22
N SER A 141 0.22 3.02 1.60
CA SER A 141 0.91 4.10 0.89
C SER A 141 0.27 4.51 -0.45
N PHE A 142 -0.54 3.64 -1.05
CA PHE A 142 -1.02 3.77 -2.44
C PHE A 142 0.10 4.03 -3.48
N GLY A 143 1.35 3.70 -3.15
CA GLY A 143 2.54 3.96 -3.97
C GLY A 143 2.66 3.05 -5.20
N GLY A 144 1.79 3.23 -6.21
CA GLY A 144 1.75 2.41 -7.42
C GLY A 144 3.05 2.41 -8.23
N PHE A 145 3.73 3.56 -8.31
CA PHE A 145 5.03 3.66 -8.98
C PHE A 145 6.12 2.87 -8.25
N GLY A 146 6.23 3.01 -6.93
CA GLY A 146 7.21 2.29 -6.12
C GLY A 146 7.01 0.77 -6.21
N ALA A 147 5.76 0.32 -6.12
CA ALA A 147 5.40 -1.08 -6.32
C ALA A 147 5.76 -1.58 -7.72
N MET A 148 5.51 -0.79 -8.77
CA MET A 148 5.88 -1.14 -10.14
C MET A 148 7.38 -1.27 -10.32
N VAL A 149 8.18 -0.30 -9.84
CA VAL A 149 9.65 -0.33 -9.95
C VAL A 149 10.24 -1.53 -9.20
N ARG A 150 9.73 -1.84 -8.00
CA ARG A 150 10.11 -3.05 -7.24
C ARG A 150 9.91 -4.33 -8.06
N HIS A 151 8.81 -4.43 -8.78
CA HIS A 151 8.45 -5.61 -9.56
C HIS A 151 8.96 -5.60 -11.00
N LEU A 152 9.48 -4.48 -11.51
CA LEU A 152 9.85 -4.32 -12.92
C LEU A 152 10.80 -5.43 -13.38
N LYS A 153 11.90 -5.66 -12.64
CA LYS A 153 12.91 -6.66 -12.99
C LYS A 153 12.31 -8.07 -13.09
N ARG A 154 11.54 -8.51 -12.07
CA ARG A 154 10.93 -9.85 -12.09
C ARG A 154 9.89 -10.00 -13.19
N LEU A 155 9.11 -8.96 -13.47
CA LEU A 155 8.08 -8.99 -14.49
C LEU A 155 8.70 -9.07 -15.89
N THR A 156 9.77 -8.31 -16.17
CA THR A 156 10.48 -8.39 -17.45
C THR A 156 10.96 -9.80 -17.75
N PHE A 157 11.70 -10.43 -16.82
CA PHE A 157 12.19 -11.79 -17.01
C PHE A 157 11.05 -12.81 -17.10
N ALA A 158 10.02 -12.66 -16.28
CA ALA A 158 8.90 -13.59 -16.28
C ALA A 158 8.06 -13.54 -17.56
N ILE A 159 7.87 -12.34 -18.12
CA ILE A 159 7.17 -12.14 -19.40
C ILE A 159 8.01 -12.71 -20.54
N GLU A 160 9.31 -12.46 -20.55
CA GLU A 160 10.23 -13.03 -21.55
C GLU A 160 10.16 -14.57 -21.54
N GLU A 161 10.29 -15.19 -20.37
CA GLU A 161 10.20 -16.64 -20.22
C GLU A 161 8.83 -17.17 -20.65
N ALA A 162 7.74 -16.51 -20.27
CA ALA A 162 6.39 -16.90 -20.67
C ALA A 162 6.20 -16.86 -22.20
N LEU A 163 6.76 -15.86 -22.88
CA LEU A 163 6.73 -15.74 -24.33
C LEU A 163 7.55 -16.84 -25.02
N GLN A 164 8.73 -17.17 -24.50
CA GLN A 164 9.62 -18.19 -25.08
C GLN A 164 8.99 -19.59 -25.13
N ILE A 165 8.15 -19.92 -24.14
CA ILE A 165 7.56 -21.26 -23.99
C ILE A 165 6.04 -21.29 -24.25
N ASP A 166 5.48 -20.19 -24.78
CA ASP A 166 4.04 -19.96 -24.99
C ASP A 166 3.18 -20.24 -23.73
N ALA A 167 3.72 -19.96 -22.53
CA ALA A 167 3.01 -20.02 -21.24
C ALA A 167 2.12 -18.76 -21.05
N LEU A 168 1.21 -18.54 -22.00
CA LEU A 168 0.40 -17.33 -22.12
C LEU A 168 -1.09 -17.60 -21.88
N ASN A 169 -1.43 -18.76 -21.32
CA ASN A 169 -2.79 -19.01 -20.84
C ASN A 169 -3.05 -18.25 -19.53
N ARG A 170 -4.31 -18.23 -19.12
CA ARG A 170 -4.78 -17.53 -17.92
C ARG A 170 -4.04 -17.97 -16.66
N GLU A 171 -3.89 -19.28 -16.46
CA GLU A 171 -3.30 -19.88 -15.27
C GLU A 171 -1.82 -19.49 -15.12
N ASP A 172 -1.10 -19.51 -16.23
CA ASP A 172 0.33 -19.19 -16.28
C ASP A 172 0.60 -17.71 -16.03
N LEU A 173 -0.17 -16.83 -16.67
CA LEU A 173 -0.04 -15.39 -16.49
C LEU A 173 -0.47 -14.95 -15.09
N ALA A 174 -1.41 -15.66 -14.45
CA ALA A 174 -1.79 -15.37 -13.08
C ALA A 174 -0.62 -15.55 -12.08
N LEU A 175 0.39 -16.36 -12.41
CA LEU A 175 1.58 -16.54 -11.58
C LEU A 175 2.52 -15.32 -11.61
N LEU A 176 2.40 -14.43 -12.60
CA LEU A 176 3.19 -13.18 -12.69
C LEU A 176 2.66 -12.08 -11.78
N GLN A 177 1.42 -12.21 -11.30
CA GLN A 177 0.81 -11.32 -10.33
C GLN A 177 0.35 -12.14 -9.11
N PRO A 178 1.31 -12.72 -8.36
CA PRO A 178 0.99 -13.63 -7.28
C PRO A 178 0.34 -12.89 -6.11
N TYR A 179 -0.29 -13.68 -5.24
CA TYR A 179 -0.74 -13.21 -3.94
C TYR A 179 0.46 -12.72 -3.11
N GLN A 180 0.30 -11.56 -2.45
CA GLN A 180 1.35 -10.89 -1.70
C GLN A 180 0.93 -10.74 -0.23
N PRO A 181 1.29 -11.70 0.66
CA PRO A 181 0.93 -11.62 2.08
C PRO A 181 1.54 -10.41 2.79
N ASN A 182 2.77 -10.01 2.45
CA ASN A 182 3.41 -8.78 2.97
C ASN A 182 2.59 -7.51 2.75
N ILE A 183 1.89 -7.41 1.61
CA ILE A 183 0.97 -6.30 1.36
C ILE A 183 -0.39 -6.58 1.98
N SER A 184 -0.86 -7.83 1.93
CA SER A 184 -2.20 -8.16 2.42
C SER A 184 -2.36 -7.96 3.92
N VAL A 185 -1.29 -8.14 4.70
CA VAL A 185 -1.31 -7.81 6.14
C VAL A 185 -1.47 -6.31 6.43
N THR A 186 -1.21 -5.42 5.46
CA THR A 186 -1.36 -3.97 5.66
C THR A 186 -2.82 -3.51 5.57
N TRP A 187 -3.73 -4.34 5.06
CA TRP A 187 -5.17 -4.03 4.99
C TRP A 187 -5.80 -3.71 6.34
N LEU A 188 -5.41 -4.45 7.39
CA LEU A 188 -5.92 -4.19 8.73
C LEU A 188 -5.50 -2.79 9.21
N PHE A 189 -4.25 -2.39 8.93
CA PHE A 189 -3.73 -1.06 9.30
C PHE A 189 -4.48 0.05 8.56
N GLN A 190 -4.70 -0.11 7.25
CA GLN A 190 -5.52 0.85 6.48
C GLN A 190 -6.94 0.95 7.06
N LYS A 191 -7.55 -0.18 7.41
CA LYS A 191 -8.91 -0.20 7.95
C LYS A 191 -9.00 0.48 9.32
N THR A 192 -8.00 0.30 10.20
CA THR A 192 -7.93 1.00 11.49
C THR A 192 -7.64 2.50 11.33
N MET A 193 -7.15 2.94 10.17
CA MET A 193 -6.94 4.35 9.82
C MET A 193 -8.15 4.97 9.08
N SER A 194 -9.27 4.25 8.98
CA SER A 194 -10.50 4.71 8.32
C SER A 194 -11.65 4.79 9.32
N VAL A 195 -12.57 5.75 9.15
CA VAL A 195 -13.76 5.91 10.00
C VAL A 195 -14.99 5.64 9.16
N GLN A 196 -15.87 4.75 9.61
CA GLN A 196 -17.13 4.46 8.91
C GLN A 196 -18.08 5.64 9.00
N ILE A 197 -18.94 5.79 8.00
CA ILE A 197 -20.01 6.78 8.08
C ILE A 197 -20.97 6.42 9.22
N TYR A 198 -21.47 7.44 9.91
CA TYR A 198 -22.30 7.40 11.11
C TYR A 198 -21.62 6.86 12.38
N ALA A 199 -20.32 6.53 12.32
CA ALA A 199 -19.56 6.19 13.51
C ALA A 199 -19.21 7.45 14.32
N ASN A 200 -19.10 7.28 15.65
CA ASN A 200 -18.67 8.33 16.57
C ASN A 200 -17.47 7.85 17.41
N PRO A 201 -16.29 7.67 16.79
CA PRO A 201 -15.08 7.23 17.49
C PRO A 201 -14.54 8.32 18.42
N ASN A 202 -13.60 7.96 19.30
CA ASN A 202 -12.85 8.98 20.02
C ASN A 202 -12.07 9.84 19.01
N PRO A 203 -12.15 11.19 19.07
CA PRO A 203 -11.54 12.07 18.08
C PRO A 203 -10.03 11.86 17.84
N ASN A 204 -9.28 11.39 18.83
CA ASN A 204 -7.83 11.17 18.70
C ASN A 204 -7.43 9.70 18.51
N GLN A 205 -8.41 8.79 18.41
CA GLN A 205 -8.20 7.35 18.39
C GLN A 205 -7.19 6.88 17.33
N ILE A 206 -7.23 7.45 16.12
CA ILE A 206 -6.32 7.09 15.02
C ILE A 206 -4.92 7.66 15.26
N ASN A 207 -4.81 8.91 15.72
CA ASN A 207 -3.53 9.52 16.07
C ASN A 207 -2.83 8.77 17.20
N ASP A 208 -3.57 8.34 18.22
CA ASP A 208 -3.06 7.58 19.35
C ASP A 208 -2.54 6.21 18.91
N LEU A 209 -3.31 5.50 18.06
CA LEU A 209 -2.88 4.23 17.49
C LEU A 209 -1.59 4.39 16.68
N MET A 210 -1.56 5.34 15.75
CA MET A 210 -0.39 5.58 14.90
C MET A 210 0.85 5.94 15.72
N SER A 211 0.70 6.88 16.65
CA SER A 211 1.79 7.29 17.53
C SER A 211 2.34 6.13 18.35
N GLY A 212 1.45 5.27 18.87
CA GLY A 212 1.84 4.06 19.60
C GLY A 212 2.60 3.05 18.74
N VAL A 213 2.09 2.75 17.54
CA VAL A 213 2.71 1.78 16.62
C VAL A 213 4.06 2.30 16.11
N PHE A 214 4.13 3.55 15.64
CA PHE A 214 5.38 4.11 15.11
C PHE A 214 6.44 4.28 16.21
N ARG A 215 6.07 4.60 17.45
CA ARG A 215 7.02 4.64 18.57
C ARG A 215 7.62 3.28 18.88
N VAL A 216 6.84 2.21 18.76
CA VAL A 216 7.36 0.84 18.89
C VAL A 216 8.33 0.52 17.76
N MET A 217 7.97 0.82 16.52
CA MET A 217 8.82 0.56 15.35
C MET A 217 10.13 1.35 15.42
N ASP A 218 10.06 2.63 15.80
CA ASP A 218 11.22 3.51 15.99
C ASP A 218 12.19 2.94 17.04
N LYS A 219 11.65 2.50 18.19
CA LYS A 219 12.45 1.84 19.24
C LYS A 219 13.11 0.54 18.76
N LEU A 220 12.48 -0.19 17.83
CA LEU A 220 13.04 -1.40 17.23
C LEU A 220 14.07 -1.11 16.12
N GLY A 221 14.17 0.14 15.68
CA GLY A 221 15.16 0.64 14.73
C GLY A 221 14.81 0.44 13.26
N ASP A 222 15.74 0.88 12.41
CA ASP A 222 15.57 0.96 10.95
C ASP A 222 15.24 -0.37 10.26
N GLU A 223 15.74 -1.49 10.80
CA GLU A 223 15.47 -2.84 10.27
C GLU A 223 13.98 -3.24 10.41
N VAL A 224 13.24 -2.58 11.30
CA VAL A 224 11.79 -2.75 11.44
C VAL A 224 11.04 -1.63 10.72
N LEU A 225 11.47 -0.38 10.91
CA LEU A 225 10.75 0.79 10.41
C LEU A 225 10.85 0.94 8.88
N LYS A 226 12.04 0.81 8.29
CA LYS A 226 12.24 1.06 6.85
C LYS A 226 11.49 0.06 5.95
N PRO A 227 11.50 -1.26 6.20
CA PRO A 227 10.70 -2.19 5.38
C PRO A 227 9.20 -1.89 5.45
N PHE A 228 8.68 -1.48 6.61
CA PHE A 228 7.28 -1.10 6.75
C PHE A 228 6.94 0.13 5.90
N LEU A 229 7.75 1.20 6.01
CA LEU A 229 7.56 2.45 5.25
C LEU A 229 7.72 2.29 3.73
N GLN A 230 8.38 1.23 3.26
CA GLN A 230 8.60 0.94 1.84
C GLN A 230 7.65 -0.13 1.28
N ASP A 231 6.61 -0.51 2.03
CA ASP A 231 5.66 -1.57 1.67
C ASP A 231 6.33 -2.93 1.43
N VAL A 232 7.36 -3.23 2.21
CA VAL A 232 8.12 -4.48 2.17
C VAL A 232 8.02 -5.18 3.52
N VAL A 233 6.79 -5.29 4.04
CA VAL A 233 6.56 -5.85 5.39
C VAL A 233 7.11 -7.26 5.48
N GLN A 234 8.00 -7.46 6.45
CA GLN A 234 8.63 -8.75 6.72
C GLN A 234 7.99 -9.41 7.96
N PHE A 235 7.90 -10.74 7.94
CA PHE A 235 7.38 -11.51 9.07
C PHE A 235 8.10 -11.19 10.38
N SER A 236 9.43 -11.16 10.37
CA SER A 236 10.27 -10.90 11.54
C SER A 236 10.00 -9.52 12.16
N SER A 237 9.97 -8.46 11.34
CA SER A 237 9.73 -7.09 11.78
C SER A 237 8.33 -6.93 12.37
N LEU A 238 7.32 -7.50 11.72
CA LEU A 238 5.94 -7.50 12.21
C LEU A 238 5.81 -8.30 13.53
N SER A 239 6.44 -9.47 13.62
CA SER A 239 6.42 -10.33 14.82
C SER A 239 7.09 -9.68 16.03
N LYS A 240 8.12 -8.86 15.82
CA LYS A 240 8.77 -8.06 16.87
C LYS A 240 7.89 -6.89 17.33
N THR A 241 7.14 -6.30 16.41
CA THR A 241 6.33 -5.11 16.67
C THR A 241 5.05 -5.45 17.43
N LEU A 242 4.29 -6.45 16.98
CA LEU A 242 2.95 -6.74 17.49
C LEU A 242 2.85 -6.93 19.02
N PRO A 243 3.74 -7.70 19.69
CA PRO A 243 3.66 -7.91 21.14
C PRO A 243 3.93 -6.65 21.97
N LEU A 244 4.54 -5.63 21.36
CA LEU A 244 4.91 -4.38 22.02
C LEU A 244 3.88 -3.28 21.82
N VAL A 245 2.91 -3.45 20.91
CA VAL A 245 1.82 -2.49 20.71
C VAL A 245 0.85 -2.60 21.89
N ASN A 246 0.57 -1.46 22.54
CA ASN A 246 -0.37 -1.42 23.67
C ASN A 246 -1.78 -1.88 23.22
N PRO A 247 -2.33 -2.98 23.81
CA PRO A 247 -3.66 -3.45 23.47
C PRO A 247 -4.76 -2.42 23.68
N GLN A 248 -4.58 -1.46 24.59
CA GLN A 248 -5.53 -0.37 24.84
C GLN A 248 -5.71 0.56 23.62
N LEU A 249 -4.76 0.57 22.67
CA LEU A 249 -4.87 1.31 21.42
C LEU A 249 -5.64 0.52 20.34
N VAL A 250 -5.63 -0.81 20.42
CA VAL A 250 -6.17 -1.70 19.38
C VAL A 250 -7.58 -2.18 19.72
N LEU A 251 -7.84 -2.56 20.97
CA LEU A 251 -9.13 -3.10 21.40
C LEU A 251 -10.30 -2.14 21.13
N PRO A 252 -10.19 -0.81 21.36
CA PRO A 252 -11.26 0.13 21.05
C PRO A 252 -11.58 0.24 19.55
N MET A 253 -10.69 -0.22 18.66
CA MET A 253 -10.91 -0.22 17.21
C MET A 253 -11.82 -1.37 16.76
N ILE A 254 -11.97 -2.44 17.56
CA ILE A 254 -12.69 -3.65 17.15
C ILE A 254 -14.15 -3.35 16.76
N PRO A 255 -14.94 -2.57 17.52
CA PRO A 255 -16.31 -2.23 17.13
C PRO A 255 -16.40 -1.47 15.80
N GLN A 256 -15.41 -0.61 15.51
CA GLN A 256 -15.34 0.20 14.29
C GLN A 256 -14.87 -0.60 13.06
N VAL A 257 -13.89 -1.48 13.26
CA VAL A 257 -13.28 -2.28 12.18
C VAL A 257 -14.09 -3.55 11.89
N GLY A 258 -14.74 -4.11 12.92
CA GLY A 258 -15.37 -5.42 12.88
C GLY A 258 -14.35 -6.55 13.11
N ILE A 259 -14.85 -7.75 13.44
CA ILE A 259 -13.98 -8.91 13.74
C ILE A 259 -13.41 -9.58 12.48
N ASN A 260 -14.12 -9.52 11.35
CA ASN A 260 -13.74 -10.22 10.13
C ASN A 260 -12.35 -9.81 9.62
N PRO A 261 -12.00 -8.50 9.53
CA PRO A 261 -10.66 -8.09 9.12
C PRO A 261 -9.53 -8.65 9.98
N PHE A 262 -9.75 -8.88 11.28
CA PHE A 262 -8.75 -9.50 12.15
C PHE A 262 -8.57 -10.98 11.84
N ILE A 263 -9.67 -11.72 11.65
CA ILE A 263 -9.62 -13.14 11.27
C ILE A 263 -8.87 -13.29 9.95
N ASP A 264 -9.23 -12.47 8.97
CA ASP A 264 -8.62 -12.44 7.66
C ASP A 264 -7.12 -12.13 7.71
N TRP A 265 -6.76 -11.14 8.54
CA TRP A 265 -5.38 -10.76 8.79
C TRP A 265 -4.55 -11.92 9.37
N THR A 266 -5.11 -12.78 10.23
CA THR A 266 -4.37 -13.95 10.75
C THR A 266 -3.94 -14.90 9.64
N GLY A 267 -4.79 -15.10 8.62
CA GLY A 267 -4.46 -15.90 7.45
C GLY A 267 -3.33 -15.28 6.62
N HIS A 268 -3.37 -13.96 6.42
CA HIS A 268 -2.30 -13.24 5.73
C HIS A 268 -0.97 -13.29 6.51
N TYR A 269 -1.03 -13.15 7.84
CA TYR A 269 0.13 -13.23 8.73
C TYR A 269 0.77 -14.63 8.72
N PHE A 270 -0.02 -15.70 8.77
CA PHE A 270 0.50 -17.06 8.65
C PHE A 270 1.15 -17.32 7.28
N ASN A 271 0.53 -16.86 6.19
CA ASN A 271 1.12 -16.97 4.86
C ASN A 271 2.41 -16.16 4.73
N LEU A 272 2.51 -15.01 5.39
CA LEU A 272 3.74 -14.22 5.45
C LEU A 272 4.87 -15.02 6.09
N ALA A 273 4.60 -15.67 7.24
CA ALA A 273 5.53 -16.57 7.91
C ALA A 273 5.96 -17.74 7.00
N LEU A 274 4.98 -18.39 6.37
CA LEU A 274 5.20 -19.50 5.46
C LEU A 274 6.10 -19.08 4.28
N TYR A 275 5.82 -17.94 3.65
CA TYR A 275 6.60 -17.45 2.51
C TYR A 275 8.03 -17.08 2.93
N SER A 276 8.19 -16.46 4.10
CA SER A 276 9.52 -16.17 4.67
C SER A 276 10.35 -17.43 4.91
N GLY A 277 9.72 -18.55 5.27
CA GLY A 277 10.41 -19.84 5.42
C GLY A 277 10.65 -20.59 4.10
N LEU A 278 9.67 -20.58 3.18
CA LEU A 278 9.75 -21.31 1.91
C LEU A 278 10.77 -20.70 0.95
N TYR A 279 10.88 -19.38 0.88
CA TYR A 279 11.76 -18.70 -0.06
C TYR A 279 13.24 -19.16 0.05
N PRO A 280 13.91 -19.11 1.21
CA PRO A 280 15.31 -19.53 1.32
C PRO A 280 15.48 -21.03 1.01
N LEU A 281 14.54 -21.88 1.42
CA LEU A 281 14.57 -23.32 1.12
C LEU A 281 14.45 -23.60 -0.39
N ALA A 282 13.57 -22.87 -1.07
CA ALA A 282 13.39 -23.01 -2.51
C ALA A 282 14.56 -22.44 -3.31
N ALA A 283 15.19 -21.38 -2.81
CA ALA A 283 16.34 -20.74 -3.45
C ALA A 283 17.58 -21.65 -3.44
N THR A 284 17.78 -22.48 -2.41
CA THR A 284 18.91 -23.43 -2.35
C THR A 284 18.75 -24.59 -3.32
N LEU A 285 17.52 -24.96 -3.69
CA LEU A 285 17.22 -26.02 -4.66
C LEU A 285 17.38 -25.59 -6.12
N LYS A 286 17.68 -24.31 -6.38
CA LYS A 286 17.78 -23.75 -7.74
C LYS A 286 18.68 -24.56 -8.69
N PRO A 287 19.90 -25.00 -8.32
CA PRO A 287 20.79 -25.71 -9.25
C PRO A 287 20.23 -27.04 -9.76
N VAL A 288 19.37 -27.67 -8.96
CA VAL A 288 18.73 -28.96 -9.31
C VAL A 288 17.50 -28.69 -10.19
N LEU A 289 16.71 -27.68 -9.85
CA LEU A 289 15.45 -27.36 -10.51
C LEU A 289 15.62 -26.67 -11.86
N GLU A 290 16.77 -26.06 -12.12
CA GLU A 290 17.15 -25.51 -13.44
C GLU A 290 17.31 -26.58 -14.53
N LYS A 291 17.38 -27.87 -14.16
CA LYS A 291 17.44 -29.01 -15.08
C LYS A 291 16.07 -29.58 -15.47
N LEU A 292 14.99 -29.02 -14.91
CA LEU A 292 13.63 -29.43 -15.24
C LEU A 292 13.26 -29.01 -16.66
N PRO A 293 12.25 -29.65 -17.29
CA PRO A 293 11.73 -29.18 -18.56
C PRO A 293 11.19 -27.75 -18.42
N ASP A 294 11.20 -27.01 -19.54
CA ASP A 294 10.96 -25.57 -19.58
C ASP A 294 9.70 -25.13 -18.83
N LYS A 295 8.63 -25.92 -18.96
CA LYS A 295 7.37 -25.61 -18.29
C LYS A 295 7.46 -25.67 -16.76
N GLN A 296 8.07 -26.72 -16.23
CA GLN A 296 8.24 -26.89 -14.78
C GLN A 296 9.25 -25.89 -14.23
N LYS A 297 10.29 -25.56 -15.02
CA LYS A 297 11.25 -24.51 -14.69
C LYS A 297 10.57 -23.14 -14.58
N TYR A 298 9.72 -22.77 -15.54
CA TYR A 298 8.90 -21.56 -15.48
C TYR A 298 8.05 -21.52 -14.20
N LEU A 299 7.33 -22.61 -13.89
CA LEU A 299 6.51 -22.69 -12.68
C LEU A 299 7.35 -22.49 -11.42
N TYR A 300 8.49 -23.17 -11.32
CA TYR A 300 9.43 -23.02 -10.21
C TYR A 300 9.87 -21.56 -10.04
N HIS A 301 10.30 -20.90 -11.12
CA HIS A 301 10.70 -19.50 -11.09
C HIS A 301 9.57 -18.59 -10.61
N ARG A 302 8.33 -18.80 -11.08
CA ARG A 302 7.19 -17.99 -10.64
C ARG A 302 6.82 -18.21 -9.18
N TYR A 303 6.91 -19.44 -8.67
CA TYR A 303 6.71 -19.70 -7.24
C TYR A 303 7.83 -19.10 -6.39
N LEU A 304 9.08 -19.18 -6.85
CA LEU A 304 10.20 -18.55 -6.16
C LEU A 304 10.05 -17.03 -6.09
N ASP A 305 9.64 -16.38 -7.19
CA ASP A 305 9.30 -14.95 -7.22
C ASP A 305 8.15 -14.64 -6.25
N SER A 306 7.08 -15.45 -6.26
CA SER A 306 5.94 -15.30 -5.34
C SER A 306 6.37 -15.31 -3.88
N TRP A 307 7.22 -16.27 -3.48
CA TRP A 307 7.69 -16.36 -2.09
C TRP A 307 8.65 -15.23 -1.73
N LYS A 308 9.56 -14.86 -2.64
CA LYS A 308 10.50 -13.75 -2.42
C LYS A 308 9.76 -12.43 -2.18
N TYR A 309 8.93 -12.04 -3.13
CA TYR A 309 8.26 -10.74 -3.10
C TYR A 309 7.11 -10.72 -2.09
N GLY A 310 6.38 -11.83 -1.95
CA GLY A 310 5.31 -11.95 -0.98
C GLY A 310 5.79 -12.00 0.48
N SER A 311 7.05 -12.33 0.73
CA SER A 311 7.65 -12.30 2.08
C SER A 311 8.38 -11.00 2.43
N GLY A 312 8.46 -10.04 1.49
CA GLY A 312 9.33 -8.88 1.61
C GLY A 312 10.83 -9.22 1.53
N GLY A 313 11.18 -10.38 0.99
CA GLY A 313 12.57 -10.79 0.72
C GLY A 313 13.23 -10.06 -0.46
N ASP A 314 12.53 -9.10 -1.05
CA ASP A 314 13.06 -8.16 -2.03
C ASP A 314 13.47 -6.80 -1.43
N PHE A 315 13.39 -6.66 -0.10
CA PHE A 315 13.97 -5.51 0.60
C PHE A 315 15.49 -5.48 0.42
N ILE A 316 16.01 -4.32 0.02
CA ILE A 316 17.45 -4.06 -0.07
C ILE A 316 17.78 -3.00 0.98
N SER A 317 18.39 -3.44 2.08
CA SER A 317 19.06 -2.53 3.01
C SER A 317 20.21 -1.88 2.23
N LYS A 318 20.07 -0.59 1.88
CA LYS A 318 21.25 0.18 1.46
C LYS A 318 22.14 0.32 2.70
N GLN A 319 23.25 -0.42 2.70
CA GLN A 319 24.41 -0.10 3.51
C GLN A 319 24.97 1.26 3.07
#